data_AF-A0A2N6ANX6-F1
#
_entry.id   AF-A0A2N6ANX6-F1
#
_cell.length_a   1.000
_cell.length_b   1.000
_cell.length_c   1.000
_cell.angle_alpha   90.00
_cell.angle_beta   90.00
_cell.angle_gamma   90.00
#
_symmetry.space_group_name_H-M   'P 1'
#
loop_
_entity.id
_entity.type
_entity.pdbx_description
1 polymer ?
#
loop_
_entity_poly.entity_id
_entity_poly.type
_entity_poly.pdbx_seq_one_letter_code
_entity_poly.pdbx_strand_id
1 'polypeptide(L)'
;MVSGLLLHYVGLSDMLFVCCNKMMFVPRKSNCMKLFRSSSPAWPPTWTFDAGVYIWRVLFSNAGEILGEARDPEKKETWFFCLEEATGTLLWRDLRHPEAWWTGIEAIEGGRFFLHGFRKPDMPQHLGIRAHDLHSGTLLWSSEEYTFLLAQGDDVYASREKFSGLEFYRLSAVDGGVTEELGQDTSRINDLRQQQNEEDFFRGYRYPDPLSDAHPHADAARSALDGIVDPAQVAGNLDVLVEAPLLFAAWHIAEERPENGRPSLKQEFLALNTDSGKTLFRGPILTGADAPGMDSFFIKDHQLIYIHERCAIHAHDLNGAAS
;
A
#
# COMPACT_ATOMS: atom_id res chain seq x y z
N MET A 1 -18.51 30.80 35.75
CA MET A 1 -19.71 30.07 35.25
C MET A 1 -19.98 30.67 33.88
N VAL A 2 -19.61 30.06 32.76
CA VAL A 2 -20.01 28.75 32.25
C VAL A 2 -18.83 28.16 31.46
N SER A 3 -18.46 26.90 31.73
CA SER A 3 -17.50 26.14 30.94
C SER A 3 -18.19 25.55 29.71
N GLY A 4 -17.68 25.82 28.52
CA GLY A 4 -18.07 25.14 27.28
C GLY A 4 -17.11 23.99 27.00
N LEU A 5 -17.64 22.76 27.00
CA LEU A 5 -16.98 21.56 26.52
C LEU A 5 -16.58 21.75 25.04
N LEU A 6 -15.28 21.64 24.73
CA LEU A 6 -14.82 21.23 23.41
C LEU A 6 -14.67 19.69 23.46
N LEU A 7 -15.56 18.97 22.79
CA LEU A 7 -15.31 17.59 22.36
C LEU A 7 -14.43 17.67 21.12
N HIS A 8 -13.15 17.29 21.24
CA HIS A 8 -12.34 16.97 20.08
C HIS A 8 -12.62 15.52 19.67
N TYR A 9 -13.13 15.42 18.45
CA TYR A 9 -13.35 14.21 17.65
C TYR A 9 -12.03 13.45 17.50
N VAL A 10 -11.90 12.28 18.12
CA VAL A 10 -10.85 11.30 17.80
C VAL A 10 -11.37 10.52 16.61
N GLY A 11 -10.73 10.72 15.46
CA GLY A 11 -11.06 10.05 14.21
C GLY A 11 -10.76 8.55 14.32
N LEU A 12 -11.80 7.78 14.57
CA LEU A 12 -11.94 6.42 14.03
C LEU A 12 -11.94 6.55 12.50
N SER A 13 -10.77 6.49 11.88
CA SER A 13 -10.68 5.93 10.53
C SER A 13 -10.78 4.42 10.67
N ASP A 14 -12.01 3.98 10.96
CA ASP A 14 -12.50 2.68 10.54
C ASP A 14 -12.19 2.58 9.05
N MET A 15 -11.22 1.74 8.71
CA MET A 15 -11.05 1.27 7.36
C MET A 15 -12.32 0.49 7.05
N LEU A 16 -13.27 1.18 6.42
CA LEU A 16 -14.58 0.68 6.06
C LEU A 16 -14.38 -0.55 5.15
N PHE A 17 -14.45 -1.72 5.77
CA PHE A 17 -14.89 -2.94 5.12
C PHE A 17 -16.28 -2.68 4.56
N VAL A 18 -16.37 -2.22 3.31
CA VAL A 18 -17.57 -2.42 2.53
C VAL A 18 -17.57 -3.87 2.09
N CYS A 19 -18.17 -4.71 2.91
CA CYS A 19 -18.63 -6.03 2.54
C CYS A 19 -19.76 -5.84 1.49
N CYS A 20 -19.38 -5.64 0.22
CA CYS A 20 -20.34 -5.69 -0.89
C CYS A 20 -20.31 -7.08 -1.49
N ASN A 21 -21.23 -7.91 -1.01
CA ASN A 21 -21.57 -9.17 -1.64
C ASN A 21 -22.25 -8.85 -2.99
N LYS A 22 -21.47 -8.71 -4.07
CA LYS A 22 -21.99 -8.66 -5.45
C LYS A 22 -20.90 -8.99 -6.47
N MET A 23 -21.05 -10.17 -7.09
CA MET A 23 -20.51 -10.59 -8.38
C MET A 23 -19.04 -10.23 -8.67
N MET A 24 -18.17 -11.22 -8.49
CA MET A 24 -16.89 -11.31 -9.19
C MET A 24 -17.14 -11.18 -10.69
N PHE A 25 -16.71 -10.06 -11.29
CA PHE A 25 -16.54 -9.96 -12.73
C PHE A 25 -15.05 -9.87 -13.06
N VAL A 26 -14.69 -10.68 -14.04
CA VAL A 26 -13.34 -11.04 -14.47
C VAL A 26 -12.73 -9.92 -15.33
N PRO A 27 -11.50 -9.44 -15.06
CA PRO A 27 -10.71 -8.80 -16.09
C PRO A 27 -10.03 -9.88 -16.94
N ARG A 28 -10.18 -9.81 -18.26
CA ARG A 28 -9.45 -10.67 -19.19
C ARG A 28 -7.95 -10.45 -19.03
N LYS A 29 -7.17 -11.53 -19.10
CA LYS A 29 -5.70 -11.50 -19.22
C LYS A 29 -5.27 -10.54 -20.33
N SER A 30 -4.75 -9.39 -19.94
CA SER A 30 -4.02 -8.49 -20.85
C SER A 30 -2.67 -9.15 -21.14
N ASN A 31 -2.57 -9.83 -22.28
CA ASN A 31 -1.29 -10.27 -22.82
C ASN A 31 -0.42 -9.03 -23.06
N CYS A 32 0.62 -8.86 -22.25
CA CYS A 32 1.67 -7.87 -22.50
C CYS A 32 2.51 -8.33 -23.71
N MET A 33 2.02 -8.07 -24.93
CA MET A 33 2.80 -8.25 -26.15
C MET A 33 3.44 -6.92 -26.55
N LYS A 34 4.78 -6.89 -26.48
CA LYS A 34 5.63 -5.79 -26.94
C LYS A 34 5.52 -5.66 -28.45
N LEU A 35 4.95 -4.55 -28.92
CA LEU A 35 5.05 -4.14 -30.32
C LEU A 35 5.31 -2.64 -30.39
N PHE A 36 6.32 -2.33 -31.20
CA PHE A 36 6.78 -1.03 -31.69
C PHE A 36 7.85 -0.27 -30.88
N ARG A 37 8.80 0.24 -31.66
CA ARG A 37 9.91 1.11 -31.28
C ARG A 37 9.38 2.31 -30.52
N SER A 38 9.49 2.31 -29.20
CA SER A 38 9.38 3.54 -28.43
C SER A 38 10.75 4.20 -28.38
N SER A 39 10.80 5.52 -28.60
CA SER A 39 11.85 6.32 -27.97
C SER A 39 11.83 5.98 -26.48
N SER A 40 12.96 5.54 -25.93
CA SER A 40 13.07 5.31 -24.49
C SER A 40 12.54 6.54 -23.75
N PRO A 41 11.73 6.37 -22.68
CA PRO A 41 11.27 7.51 -21.89
C PRO A 41 12.47 8.34 -21.46
N ALA A 42 12.30 9.66 -21.39
CA ALA A 42 13.38 10.58 -21.02
C ALA A 42 13.92 10.31 -19.62
N TRP A 43 13.11 9.65 -18.78
CA TRP A 43 13.44 9.22 -17.44
C TRP A 43 12.91 7.79 -17.24
N PRO A 44 13.73 6.75 -17.55
CA PRO A 44 13.33 5.35 -17.35
C PRO A 44 13.40 4.96 -15.87
N PRO A 45 12.64 3.95 -15.44
CA PRO A 45 12.76 3.43 -14.09
C PRO A 45 14.17 2.89 -13.84
N THR A 46 14.72 3.19 -12.66
CA THR A 46 15.99 2.64 -12.17
C THR A 46 15.88 1.13 -12.01
N TRP A 47 14.74 0.65 -11.51
CA TRP A 47 14.42 -0.76 -11.43
C TRP A 47 12.92 -1.00 -11.56
N THR A 48 12.59 -2.22 -11.98
CA THR A 48 11.21 -2.70 -12.08
C THR A 48 11.14 -4.14 -11.56
N PHE A 49 10.12 -4.45 -10.79
CA PHE A 49 9.83 -5.81 -10.36
C PHE A 49 8.42 -6.22 -10.77
N ASP A 50 8.29 -7.31 -11.53
CA ASP A 50 7.00 -7.86 -11.94
C ASP A 50 6.67 -9.10 -11.08
N ALA A 51 5.59 -9.02 -10.30
CA ALA A 51 5.11 -10.12 -9.48
C ALA A 51 4.45 -11.24 -10.33
N GLY A 52 4.10 -10.93 -11.58
CA GLY A 52 3.41 -11.82 -12.53
C GLY A 52 1.91 -11.96 -12.27
N VAL A 53 1.40 -11.40 -11.16
CA VAL A 53 -0.01 -11.36 -10.75
C VAL A 53 -0.30 -10.08 -9.98
N TYR A 54 -1.51 -9.94 -9.42
CA TYR A 54 -1.86 -8.78 -8.63
C TYR A 54 -1.04 -8.67 -7.35
N ILE A 55 -0.34 -7.56 -7.22
CA ILE A 55 0.22 -7.07 -5.97
C ILE A 55 -0.96 -6.54 -5.16
N TRP A 56 -1.23 -7.22 -4.05
CA TRP A 56 -2.33 -6.90 -3.14
C TRP A 56 -1.91 -5.89 -2.08
N ARG A 57 -0.71 -6.03 -1.55
CA ARG A 57 -0.14 -5.15 -0.52
C ARG A 57 1.37 -5.07 -0.65
N VAL A 58 1.93 -3.91 -0.31
CA VAL A 58 3.37 -3.70 -0.18
C VAL A 58 3.63 -2.93 1.12
N LEU A 59 4.64 -3.35 1.88
CA LEU A 59 5.13 -2.66 3.07
C LEU A 59 6.64 -2.50 2.96
N PHE A 60 7.17 -1.36 3.40
CA PHE A 60 8.63 -1.17 3.50
C PHE A 60 9.04 -1.30 4.95
N SER A 61 10.21 -1.92 5.17
CA SER A 61 10.75 -2.13 6.51
C SER A 61 11.35 -0.88 7.15
N ASN A 62 11.55 0.19 6.36
CA ASN A 62 12.41 1.34 6.71
C ASN A 62 13.87 0.96 7.03
N ALA A 63 14.25 -0.30 6.76
CA ALA A 63 15.60 -0.85 6.89
C ALA A 63 16.19 -1.28 5.53
N GLY A 64 15.49 -1.00 4.43
CA GLY A 64 15.96 -1.25 3.07
C GLY A 64 15.34 -2.48 2.39
N GLU A 65 14.25 -3.03 2.94
CA GLU A 65 13.49 -4.12 2.30
C GLU A 65 12.04 -3.73 2.01
N ILE A 66 11.50 -4.34 0.95
CA ILE A 66 10.11 -4.23 0.53
C ILE A 66 9.47 -5.61 0.64
N LEU A 67 8.50 -5.79 1.54
CA LEU A 67 7.66 -6.97 1.62
C LEU A 67 6.43 -6.79 0.74
N GLY A 68 6.19 -7.73 -0.16
CA GLY A 68 5.01 -7.73 -1.02
C GLY A 68 4.14 -8.96 -0.81
N GLU A 69 2.83 -8.75 -0.90
CA GLU A 69 1.80 -9.78 -0.99
C GLU A 69 1.24 -9.82 -2.41
N ALA A 70 1.34 -10.97 -3.05
CA ALA A 70 0.83 -11.22 -4.39
C ALA A 70 -0.31 -12.23 -4.35
N ARG A 71 -1.34 -11.99 -5.17
CA ARG A 71 -2.56 -12.81 -5.25
C ARG A 71 -2.92 -13.14 -6.69
N ASP A 72 -3.29 -14.39 -6.92
CA ASP A 72 -3.96 -14.88 -8.13
C ASP A 72 -5.43 -15.19 -7.79
N PRO A 73 -6.38 -14.29 -8.09
CA PRO A 73 -7.79 -14.51 -7.79
C PRO A 73 -8.42 -15.64 -8.62
N GLU A 74 -7.87 -15.96 -9.79
CA GLU A 74 -8.38 -17.07 -10.62
C GLU A 74 -8.09 -18.41 -9.93
N LYS A 75 -6.85 -18.56 -9.43
CA LYS A 75 -6.42 -19.79 -8.75
C LYS A 75 -6.72 -19.80 -7.25
N LYS A 76 -7.09 -18.64 -6.68
CA LYS A 76 -7.20 -18.41 -5.24
C LYS A 76 -5.90 -18.77 -4.53
N GLU A 77 -4.80 -18.22 -5.03
CA GLU A 77 -3.48 -18.39 -4.43
C GLU A 77 -2.91 -17.06 -3.96
N THR A 78 -2.16 -17.11 -2.87
CA THR A 78 -1.46 -15.99 -2.24
C THR A 78 -0.04 -16.43 -1.97
N TRP A 79 0.90 -15.55 -2.26
CA TRP A 79 2.29 -15.75 -1.88
C TRP A 79 2.93 -14.40 -1.56
N PHE A 80 4.06 -14.49 -0.89
CA PHE A 80 4.81 -13.32 -0.46
C PHE A 80 6.16 -13.28 -1.17
N PHE A 81 6.70 -12.08 -1.30
CA PHE A 81 8.04 -11.83 -1.83
C PHE A 81 8.70 -10.70 -1.04
N CYS A 82 10.03 -10.66 -1.09
CA CYS A 82 10.81 -9.59 -0.49
C CYS A 82 11.87 -9.10 -1.45
N LEU A 83 11.99 -7.77 -1.58
CA LEU A 83 12.96 -7.10 -2.43
C LEU A 83 13.90 -6.25 -1.56
N GLU A 84 15.13 -6.06 -2.04
CA GLU A 84 15.96 -4.95 -1.61
C GLU A 84 15.40 -3.65 -2.18
N GLU A 85 15.10 -2.69 -1.32
CA GLU A 85 14.42 -1.44 -1.68
C GLU A 85 15.22 -0.61 -2.69
N ALA A 86 16.53 -0.48 -2.47
CA ALA A 86 17.37 0.38 -3.30
C ALA A 86 17.45 -0.06 -4.75
N THR A 87 17.47 -1.38 -5.00
CA THR A 87 17.78 -1.96 -6.32
C THR A 87 16.62 -2.73 -6.94
N GLY A 88 15.56 -3.02 -6.19
CA GLY A 88 14.50 -3.94 -6.59
C GLY A 88 14.98 -5.40 -6.70
N THR A 89 16.18 -5.71 -6.20
CA THR A 89 16.73 -7.08 -6.24
C THR A 89 15.88 -8.00 -5.40
N LEU A 90 15.51 -9.14 -5.96
CA LEU A 90 14.74 -10.15 -5.24
C LEU A 90 15.59 -10.82 -4.15
N LEU A 91 15.17 -10.72 -2.89
CA LEU A 91 15.76 -11.45 -1.77
C LEU A 91 15.17 -12.87 -1.69
N TRP A 92 13.84 -12.97 -1.76
CA TRP A 92 13.12 -14.24 -1.87
C TRP A 92 11.73 -14.03 -2.48
N ARG A 93 11.16 -15.11 -3.04
CA ARG A 93 9.81 -15.14 -3.60
C ARG A 93 9.11 -16.45 -3.29
N ASP A 94 7.82 -16.49 -3.59
CA ASP A 94 6.98 -17.68 -3.58
C ASP A 94 6.86 -18.32 -2.19
N LEU A 95 7.00 -17.52 -1.13
CA LEU A 95 6.65 -17.95 0.23
C LEU A 95 5.14 -18.17 0.26
N ARG A 96 4.74 -19.41 0.52
CA ARG A 96 3.35 -19.85 0.50
C ARG A 96 2.98 -20.48 1.84
N HIS A 97 1.73 -20.31 2.21
CA HIS A 97 1.16 -21.00 3.35
C HIS A 97 0.31 -22.21 2.94
N PRO A 98 0.12 -23.19 3.84
CA PRO A 98 -0.81 -24.29 3.61
C PRO A 98 -2.22 -23.81 3.27
N GLU A 99 -2.68 -22.74 3.92
CA GLU A 99 -3.87 -22.00 3.50
C GLU A 99 -3.49 -21.02 2.38
N ALA A 100 -3.97 -21.30 1.18
CA ALA A 100 -3.51 -20.65 -0.04
C ALA A 100 -4.16 -19.28 -0.30
N TRP A 101 -5.33 -18.98 0.25
CA TRP A 101 -6.07 -17.76 -0.09
C TRP A 101 -6.34 -16.85 1.11
N TRP A 102 -6.67 -17.47 2.23
CA TRP A 102 -7.10 -16.77 3.43
C TRP A 102 -5.92 -16.52 4.37
N THR A 103 -4.96 -15.75 3.88
CA THR A 103 -3.80 -15.26 4.64
C THR A 103 -3.41 -13.87 4.14
N GLY A 104 -2.70 -13.09 4.95
CA GLY A 104 -2.24 -11.77 4.56
C GLY A 104 -1.19 -11.19 5.51
N ILE A 105 -0.53 -10.12 5.08
CA ILE A 105 0.45 -9.38 5.89
C ILE A 105 -0.28 -8.58 6.97
N GLU A 106 0.26 -8.59 8.18
CA GLU A 106 -0.12 -7.67 9.27
C GLU A 106 0.83 -6.47 9.35
N ALA A 107 2.11 -6.74 9.62
CA ALA A 107 3.13 -5.74 9.90
C ALA A 107 4.55 -6.23 9.61
N ILE A 108 5.49 -5.29 9.57
CA ILE A 108 6.95 -5.51 9.66
C ILE A 108 7.42 -4.84 10.94
N GLU A 109 8.25 -5.52 11.74
CA GLU A 109 8.88 -4.95 12.93
C GLU A 109 10.20 -5.66 13.24
N GLY A 110 11.26 -4.91 13.54
CA GLY A 110 12.53 -5.45 14.02
C GLY A 110 13.14 -6.56 13.14
N GLY A 111 13.09 -6.42 11.81
CA GLY A 111 13.60 -7.42 10.86
C GLY A 111 12.72 -8.66 10.71
N ARG A 112 11.48 -8.61 11.20
CA ARG A 112 10.48 -9.68 11.09
C ARG A 112 9.25 -9.17 10.36
N PHE A 113 8.48 -10.08 9.79
CA PHE A 113 7.12 -9.78 9.37
C PHE A 113 6.14 -10.79 9.93
N PHE A 114 4.90 -10.33 10.08
CA PHE A 114 3.83 -11.08 10.70
C PHE A 114 2.72 -11.31 9.69
N LEU A 115 2.28 -12.56 9.59
CA LEU A 115 1.17 -12.97 8.75
C LEU A 115 0.02 -13.47 9.63
N HIS A 116 -1.21 -13.18 9.21
CA HIS A 116 -2.43 -13.78 9.78
C HIS A 116 -3.03 -14.83 8.84
N GLY A 117 -3.90 -15.68 9.39
CA GLY A 117 -4.92 -16.41 8.63
C GLY A 117 -6.31 -15.85 8.90
N PHE A 118 -7.34 -16.38 8.24
CA PHE A 118 -8.73 -16.10 8.60
C PHE A 118 -9.37 -17.31 9.26
N ARG A 119 -10.24 -17.06 10.24
CA ARG A 119 -10.97 -18.12 10.95
C ARG A 119 -11.86 -18.93 10.02
N LYS A 120 -12.51 -18.28 9.06
CA LYS A 120 -13.29 -18.92 7.99
C LYS A 120 -13.34 -18.03 6.74
N PRO A 121 -13.53 -18.60 5.54
CA PRO A 121 -13.69 -17.84 4.30
C PRO A 121 -14.81 -16.79 4.30
N ASP A 122 -15.85 -17.02 5.11
CA ASP A 122 -17.05 -16.18 5.22
C ASP A 122 -17.01 -15.20 6.40
N MET A 123 -15.98 -15.28 7.27
CA MET A 123 -15.81 -14.39 8.41
C MET A 123 -14.44 -13.70 8.35
N PRO A 124 -14.39 -12.37 8.17
CA PRO A 124 -13.14 -11.61 8.01
C PRO A 124 -12.35 -11.47 9.33
N GLN A 125 -12.58 -12.35 10.31
CA GLN A 125 -11.84 -12.34 11.56
C GLN A 125 -10.47 -12.96 11.35
N HIS A 126 -9.44 -12.13 11.53
CA HIS A 126 -8.05 -12.56 11.52
C HIS A 126 -7.81 -13.50 12.71
N LEU A 127 -7.08 -14.58 12.45
CA LEU A 127 -6.71 -15.57 13.46
C LEU A 127 -5.34 -16.13 13.14
N GLY A 128 -4.59 -16.38 14.21
CA GLY A 128 -3.24 -16.89 14.15
C GLY A 128 -2.24 -15.79 13.84
N ILE A 129 -1.01 -16.04 14.24
CA ILE A 129 0.14 -15.20 14.01
C ILE A 129 1.25 -16.12 13.53
N ARG A 130 1.87 -15.78 12.41
CA ARG A 130 3.10 -16.42 11.93
C ARG A 130 4.16 -15.36 11.79
N ALA A 131 5.23 -15.49 12.56
CA ALA A 131 6.36 -14.59 12.49
C ALA A 131 7.44 -15.20 11.61
N HIS A 132 7.95 -14.40 10.69
CA HIS A 132 8.99 -14.79 9.75
C HIS A 132 10.16 -13.82 9.82
N ASP A 133 11.34 -14.34 9.56
CA ASP A 133 12.53 -13.52 9.30
C ASP A 133 12.35 -12.79 7.96
N LEU A 134 12.47 -11.47 7.95
CA LEU A 134 12.22 -10.65 6.76
C LEU A 134 13.25 -10.89 5.65
N HIS A 135 14.50 -11.12 6.03
CA HIS A 135 15.59 -11.26 5.07
C HIS A 135 15.55 -12.60 4.31
N SER A 136 15.16 -13.68 4.98
CA SER A 136 15.17 -15.04 4.42
C SER A 136 13.78 -15.62 4.13
N GLY A 137 12.72 -15.04 4.70
CA GLY A 137 11.36 -15.60 4.65
C GLY A 137 11.15 -16.80 5.59
N THR A 138 12.17 -17.19 6.37
CA THR A 138 12.11 -18.37 7.24
C THR A 138 11.06 -18.17 8.34
N LEU A 139 10.21 -19.17 8.55
CA LEU A 139 9.29 -19.19 9.69
C LEU A 139 10.08 -19.26 11.00
N LEU A 140 9.87 -18.29 11.89
CA LEU A 140 10.50 -18.24 13.22
C LEU A 140 9.62 -18.94 14.25
N TRP A 141 8.35 -18.54 14.33
CA TRP A 141 7.37 -19.14 15.22
C TRP A 141 5.95 -18.90 14.69
N SER A 142 5.01 -19.67 15.22
CA SER A 142 3.60 -19.50 14.90
C SER A 142 2.72 -19.82 16.09
N SER A 143 1.60 -19.11 16.21
CA SER A 143 0.50 -19.43 17.12
C SER A 143 -0.81 -19.42 16.36
N GLU A 144 -1.67 -20.41 16.61
CA GLU A 144 -3.04 -20.44 16.09
C GLU A 144 -4.05 -19.85 17.09
N GLU A 145 -3.61 -19.57 18.32
CA GLU A 145 -4.50 -19.17 19.42
C GLU A 145 -4.79 -17.67 19.48
N TYR A 146 -3.88 -16.86 18.93
CA TYR A 146 -3.87 -15.42 19.08
C TYR A 146 -4.19 -14.70 17.77
N THR A 147 -4.84 -13.55 17.88
CA THR A 147 -5.04 -12.59 16.78
C THR A 147 -4.07 -11.42 16.96
N PHE A 148 -3.31 -11.11 15.92
CA PHE A 148 -2.35 -9.99 15.91
C PHE A 148 -3.07 -8.65 16.14
N LEU A 149 -2.45 -7.75 16.91
CA LEU A 149 -2.94 -6.38 17.09
C LEU A 149 -1.93 -5.32 16.63
N LEU A 150 -0.67 -5.44 17.08
CA LEU A 150 0.48 -4.62 16.68
C LEU A 150 1.78 -5.27 17.13
N ALA A 151 2.90 -4.84 16.56
CA ALA A 151 4.25 -5.20 16.98
C ALA A 151 5.05 -3.91 17.22
N GLN A 152 5.88 -3.89 18.26
CA GLN A 152 6.75 -2.77 18.60
C GLN A 152 8.00 -3.29 19.33
N GLY A 153 9.18 -3.05 18.75
CA GLY A 153 10.44 -3.58 19.25
C GLY A 153 10.43 -5.10 19.35
N ASP A 154 10.67 -5.61 20.56
CA ASP A 154 10.70 -7.05 20.85
C ASP A 154 9.36 -7.62 21.31
N ASP A 155 8.29 -6.82 21.29
CA ASP A 155 6.96 -7.19 21.76
C ASP A 155 5.95 -7.30 20.60
N VAL A 156 5.11 -8.33 20.65
CA VAL A 156 3.92 -8.49 19.81
C VAL A 156 2.70 -8.47 20.71
N TYR A 157 1.77 -7.55 20.46
CA TYR A 157 0.52 -7.48 21.19
C TYR A 157 -0.55 -8.23 20.41
N ALA A 158 -1.31 -9.04 21.15
CA ALA A 158 -2.30 -9.92 20.57
C ALA A 158 -3.55 -10.02 21.43
N SER A 159 -4.64 -10.51 20.85
CA SER A 159 -5.87 -10.83 21.57
C SER A 159 -6.27 -12.29 21.41
N ARG A 160 -7.04 -12.80 22.37
CA ARG A 160 -7.70 -14.10 22.29
C ARG A 160 -9.11 -14.00 22.86
N GLU A 161 -10.09 -14.52 22.12
CA GLU A 161 -11.46 -14.66 22.63
C GLU A 161 -11.53 -15.82 23.65
N LYS A 162 -11.98 -15.53 24.86
CA LYS A 162 -12.34 -16.51 25.89
C LYS A 162 -13.83 -16.44 26.22
N PHE A 163 -14.32 -17.39 27.00
CA PHE A 163 -15.68 -17.36 27.55
C PHE A 163 -15.97 -16.11 28.40
N SER A 164 -14.94 -15.57 29.07
CA SER A 164 -14.99 -14.35 29.88
C SER A 164 -14.98 -13.06 29.05
N GLY A 165 -14.77 -13.15 27.73
CA GLY A 165 -14.63 -12.02 26.84
C GLY A 165 -13.28 -12.00 26.11
N LEU A 166 -12.98 -10.87 25.48
CA LEU A 166 -11.72 -10.63 24.78
C LEU A 166 -10.62 -10.35 25.80
N GLU A 167 -9.51 -11.09 25.73
CA GLU A 167 -8.33 -10.83 26.54
C GLU A 167 -7.13 -10.46 25.67
N PHE A 168 -6.25 -9.63 26.22
CA PHE A 168 -5.05 -9.11 25.59
C PHE A 168 -3.81 -9.71 26.21
N TYR A 169 -2.79 -9.89 25.36
CA TYR A 169 -1.54 -10.52 25.70
C TYR A 169 -0.40 -9.73 25.08
N ARG A 170 0.71 -9.70 25.79
CA ARG A 170 2.01 -9.36 25.24
C ARG A 170 2.77 -10.65 25.01
N LEU A 171 3.26 -10.83 23.80
CA LEU A 171 4.03 -11.96 23.34
C LEU A 171 5.45 -11.49 23.00
N SER A 172 6.44 -12.35 23.20
CA SER A 172 7.80 -12.12 22.71
C SER A 172 7.83 -12.23 21.19
N ALA A 173 8.38 -11.22 20.50
CA ALA A 173 8.56 -11.25 19.05
C ALA A 173 9.56 -12.32 18.59
N VAL A 174 10.39 -12.84 19.50
CA VAL A 174 11.44 -13.82 19.21
C VAL A 174 10.88 -15.24 19.05
N ASP A 175 9.95 -15.62 19.93
CA ASP A 175 9.47 -17.02 20.05
C ASP A 175 7.94 -17.15 20.19
N GLY A 176 7.20 -16.05 20.27
CA GLY A 176 5.75 -16.04 20.45
C GLY A 176 5.28 -16.40 21.85
N GLY A 177 6.18 -16.54 22.82
CA GLY A 177 5.84 -16.86 24.21
C GLY A 177 5.11 -15.71 24.90
N VAL A 178 4.11 -15.99 25.74
CA VAL A 178 3.41 -14.97 26.53
C VAL A 178 4.37 -14.38 27.57
N THR A 179 4.63 -13.08 27.49
CA THR A 179 5.44 -12.33 28.46
C THR A 179 4.58 -11.59 29.47
N GLU A 180 3.34 -11.23 29.12
CA GLU A 180 2.39 -10.57 30.01
C GLU A 180 0.94 -10.88 29.63
N GLU A 181 0.09 -11.17 30.61
CA GLU A 181 -1.37 -11.21 30.45
C GLU A 181 -1.93 -9.84 30.80
N LEU A 182 -2.45 -9.12 29.80
CA LEU A 182 -2.95 -7.75 29.95
C LEU A 182 -4.43 -7.71 30.36
N GLY A 183 -5.09 -8.87 30.42
CA GLY A 183 -6.52 -8.96 30.77
C GLY A 183 -7.39 -8.27 29.72
N GLN A 184 -8.33 -7.43 30.15
CA GLN A 184 -9.30 -6.75 29.26
C GLN A 184 -8.99 -5.25 29.10
N ASP A 185 -7.75 -4.82 29.34
CA ASP A 185 -7.35 -3.41 29.30
C ASP A 185 -7.25 -2.87 27.86
N THR A 186 -8.38 -2.46 27.30
CA THR A 186 -8.46 -1.84 25.98
C THR A 186 -7.77 -0.48 25.91
N SER A 187 -7.67 0.24 27.03
CA SER A 187 -7.08 1.57 27.07
C SER A 187 -5.59 1.53 26.77
N ARG A 188 -4.87 0.58 27.39
CA ARG A 188 -3.44 0.37 27.14
C ARG A 188 -3.15 -0.01 25.69
N ILE A 189 -4.00 -0.81 25.05
CA ILE A 189 -3.85 -1.16 23.62
C ILE A 189 -4.05 0.06 22.73
N ASN A 190 -5.03 0.92 23.04
CA ASN A 190 -5.26 2.13 22.25
C ASN A 190 -4.11 3.14 22.40
N ASP A 191 -3.55 3.28 23.60
CA ASP A 191 -2.39 4.14 23.85
C ASP A 191 -1.16 3.67 23.04
N LEU A 192 -0.90 2.36 23.01
CA LEU A 192 0.18 1.77 22.19
C LEU A 192 -0.02 2.02 20.69
N ARG A 193 -1.26 1.87 20.20
CA ARG A 193 -1.58 2.17 18.79
C ARG A 193 -1.36 3.64 18.45
N GLN A 194 -1.73 4.54 19.36
CA GLN A 194 -1.52 5.97 19.13
C GLN A 194 -0.03 6.29 19.04
N GLN A 195 0.79 5.74 19.95
CA GLN A 195 2.24 5.93 19.93
C GLN A 195 2.86 5.44 18.60
N GLN A 196 2.48 4.24 18.14
CA GLN A 196 2.98 3.69 16.88
C GLN A 196 2.64 4.56 15.66
N ASN A 197 1.43 5.14 15.63
CA ASN A 197 1.01 6.02 14.55
C ASN A 197 1.81 7.34 14.53
N GLU A 198 2.24 7.83 15.69
CA GLU A 198 3.03 9.06 15.82
C GLU A 198 4.52 8.84 15.46
N GLU A 199 5.05 7.63 15.66
CA GLU A 199 6.50 7.35 15.56
C GLU A 199 6.98 6.86 14.18
N ASP A 200 6.21 6.05 13.43
CA ASP A 200 6.82 5.25 12.34
C ASP A 200 6.13 5.25 10.96
N PHE A 201 4.81 5.50 10.87
CA PHE A 201 4.05 5.08 9.68
C PHE A 201 4.41 5.80 8.36
N PHE A 202 5.03 6.98 8.44
CA PHE A 202 5.32 7.81 7.26
C PHE A 202 6.76 8.29 7.17
N ARG A 203 7.68 7.74 7.96
CA ARG A 203 9.06 8.24 7.99
C ARG A 203 9.72 8.06 6.62
N GLY A 204 10.07 9.17 5.98
CA GLY A 204 10.71 9.18 4.66
C GLY A 204 9.74 9.11 3.48
N TYR A 205 8.43 8.97 3.71
CA TYR A 205 7.41 8.95 2.67
C TYR A 205 6.86 10.33 2.40
N ARG A 206 6.57 10.59 1.13
CA ARG A 206 5.82 11.76 0.66
C ARG A 206 4.77 11.29 -0.33
N TYR A 207 3.51 11.44 0.06
CA TYR A 207 2.35 11.03 -0.73
C TYR A 207 1.78 12.23 -1.49
N PRO A 208 1.14 12.00 -2.64
CA PRO A 208 0.46 13.06 -3.34
C PRO A 208 -0.78 13.51 -2.59
N ASP A 209 -1.08 14.80 -2.69
CA ASP A 209 -2.28 15.40 -2.14
C ASP A 209 -3.23 15.81 -3.28
N PRO A 210 -4.56 15.79 -3.06
CA PRO A 210 -5.50 16.35 -4.01
C PRO A 210 -5.20 17.82 -4.31
N LEU A 211 -5.07 18.17 -5.59
CA LEU A 211 -4.87 19.56 -6.02
C LEU A 211 -6.12 20.38 -5.67
N SER A 212 -5.97 21.21 -4.65
CA SER A 212 -6.98 22.15 -4.17
C SER A 212 -6.34 23.50 -3.86
N ASP A 213 -7.16 24.52 -3.58
CA ASP A 213 -6.64 25.84 -3.21
C ASP A 213 -5.89 25.85 -1.86
N ALA A 214 -6.06 24.79 -1.06
CA ALA A 214 -5.32 24.59 0.19
C ALA A 214 -3.94 23.93 -0.03
N HIS A 215 -3.65 23.42 -1.23
CA HIS A 215 -2.40 22.74 -1.52
C HIS A 215 -1.22 23.75 -1.48
N PRO A 216 -0.10 23.47 -0.76
CA PRO A 216 1.00 24.42 -0.59
C PRO A 216 1.60 24.95 -1.89
N HIS A 217 1.50 24.19 -2.97
CA HIS A 217 2.02 24.51 -4.31
C HIS A 217 0.92 24.64 -5.36
N ALA A 218 -0.32 25.00 -4.98
CA ALA A 218 -1.49 25.02 -5.87
C ALA A 218 -1.25 25.83 -7.15
N ASP A 219 -0.81 27.08 -7.05
CA ASP A 219 -0.62 27.97 -8.20
C ASP A 219 0.45 27.46 -9.16
N ALA A 220 1.59 27.02 -8.62
CA ALA A 220 2.68 26.46 -9.41
C ALA A 220 2.26 25.18 -10.12
N ALA A 221 1.55 24.28 -9.42
CA ALA A 221 1.04 23.05 -10.00
C ALA A 221 0.00 23.30 -11.10
N ARG A 222 -0.97 24.20 -10.86
CA ARG A 222 -1.96 24.60 -11.87
C ARG A 222 -1.29 25.18 -13.10
N SER A 223 -0.31 26.08 -12.92
CA SER A 223 0.43 26.68 -14.02
C SER A 223 1.23 25.66 -14.82
N ALA A 224 1.83 24.66 -14.14
CA ALA A 224 2.63 23.63 -14.82
C ALA A 224 1.77 22.59 -15.56
N LEU A 225 0.53 22.38 -15.10
CA LEU A 225 -0.41 21.42 -15.70
C LEU A 225 -1.35 22.05 -16.74
N ASP A 226 -1.33 23.39 -16.88
CA ASP A 226 -2.13 24.11 -17.86
C ASP A 226 -1.83 23.64 -19.28
N GLY A 227 -2.89 23.33 -20.04
CA GLY A 227 -2.80 22.75 -21.38
C GLY A 227 -2.31 21.30 -21.45
N ILE A 228 -1.93 20.65 -20.33
CA ILE A 228 -1.53 19.23 -20.28
C ILE A 228 -2.68 18.35 -19.81
N VAL A 229 -3.35 18.79 -18.74
CA VAL A 229 -4.50 18.10 -18.14
C VAL A 229 -5.76 18.87 -18.51
N ASP A 230 -6.74 18.17 -19.08
CA ASP A 230 -8.08 18.70 -19.31
C ASP A 230 -8.95 18.41 -18.08
N PRO A 231 -9.32 19.42 -17.25
CA PRO A 231 -10.12 19.20 -16.06
C PRO A 231 -11.48 18.58 -16.36
N ALA A 232 -12.03 18.75 -17.57
CA ALA A 232 -13.32 18.17 -17.96
C ALA A 232 -13.26 16.65 -18.14
N GLN A 233 -12.06 16.07 -18.29
CA GLN A 233 -11.85 14.63 -18.42
C GLN A 233 -11.48 13.95 -17.11
N VAL A 234 -11.17 14.72 -16.07
CA VAL A 234 -10.77 14.19 -14.77
C VAL A 234 -11.99 13.62 -14.04
N ALA A 235 -11.93 12.33 -13.71
CA ALA A 235 -12.89 11.64 -12.89
C ALA A 235 -12.38 11.57 -11.44
N GLY A 236 -12.89 12.45 -10.56
CA GLY A 236 -12.47 12.54 -9.16
C GLY A 236 -11.40 13.61 -8.95
N ASN A 237 -10.37 13.30 -8.16
CA ASN A 237 -9.29 14.22 -7.84
C ASN A 237 -8.15 14.13 -8.87
N LEU A 238 -7.44 15.26 -9.01
CA LEU A 238 -6.12 15.33 -9.62
C LEU A 238 -5.12 15.38 -8.46
N ASP A 239 -4.42 14.29 -8.22
CA ASP A 239 -3.48 14.18 -7.12
C ASP A 239 -2.10 14.65 -7.57
N VAL A 240 -1.45 15.48 -6.76
CA VAL A 240 -0.16 16.11 -7.08
C VAL A 240 0.85 15.94 -5.96
N LEU A 241 2.12 15.78 -6.34
CA LEU A 241 3.25 15.82 -5.42
C LEU A 241 4.34 16.68 -6.03
N VAL A 242 4.82 17.67 -5.27
CA VAL A 242 5.84 18.62 -5.73
C VAL A 242 7.12 18.41 -4.94
N GLU A 243 8.20 18.09 -5.64
CA GLU A 243 9.56 17.97 -5.13
C GLU A 243 10.45 18.82 -6.04
N ALA A 244 10.43 20.14 -5.84
CA ALA A 244 11.01 21.08 -6.79
C ALA A 244 12.47 20.70 -7.19
N PRO A 245 12.81 20.68 -8.49
CA PRO A 245 12.03 21.21 -9.62
C PRO A 245 11.10 20.17 -10.28
N LEU A 246 10.74 19.10 -9.60
CA LEU A 246 9.88 18.04 -10.13
C LEU A 246 8.44 18.21 -9.68
N LEU A 247 7.51 17.93 -10.59
CA LEU A 247 6.10 17.78 -10.31
C LEU A 247 5.62 16.43 -10.82
N PHE A 248 4.90 15.73 -9.96
CA PHE A 248 4.22 14.48 -10.25
C PHE A 248 2.72 14.70 -10.16
N ALA A 249 1.97 14.14 -11.10
CA ALA A 249 0.52 14.22 -11.10
C ALA A 249 -0.10 12.89 -11.55
N ALA A 250 -1.16 12.48 -10.88
CA ALA A 250 -2.00 11.36 -11.30
C ALA A 250 -3.47 11.78 -11.32
N TRP A 251 -4.21 11.28 -12.31
CA TRP A 251 -5.65 11.51 -12.39
C TRP A 251 -6.33 10.36 -13.12
N HIS A 252 -7.62 10.20 -12.87
CA HIS A 252 -8.42 9.20 -13.56
C HIS A 252 -9.19 9.83 -14.71
N ILE A 253 -9.36 9.08 -15.80
CA ILE A 253 -10.21 9.42 -16.94
C ILE A 253 -11.25 8.32 -17.07
N ALA A 254 -12.51 8.71 -17.26
CA ALA A 254 -13.59 7.76 -17.55
C ALA A 254 -13.44 7.23 -18.98
N GLU A 255 -13.43 5.90 -19.12
CA GLU A 255 -13.46 5.20 -20.39
C GLU A 255 -14.87 4.63 -20.64
N GLU A 256 -15.40 4.86 -21.83
CA GLU A 256 -16.67 4.29 -22.25
C GLU A 256 -16.57 2.75 -22.33
N ARG A 257 -17.51 2.04 -21.70
CA ARG A 257 -17.70 0.61 -21.95
C ARG A 257 -18.80 0.40 -22.99
N PRO A 258 -18.61 -0.46 -24.01
CA PRO A 258 -19.60 -0.61 -25.07
C PRO A 258 -20.94 -1.24 -24.63
N GLU A 259 -21.00 -2.05 -23.57
CA GLU A 259 -22.17 -2.93 -23.34
C GLU A 259 -22.40 -3.27 -21.85
N ASN A 260 -23.18 -2.48 -21.08
CA ASN A 260 -23.82 -2.90 -19.79
C ASN A 260 -23.17 -2.57 -18.42
N GLY A 261 -22.42 -1.49 -18.22
CA GLY A 261 -21.89 -1.24 -16.86
C GLY A 261 -21.30 0.13 -16.64
N ARG A 262 -21.07 0.46 -15.35
CA ARG A 262 -20.39 1.69 -14.91
C ARG A 262 -19.11 1.91 -15.73
N PRO A 263 -18.76 3.16 -16.07
CA PRO A 263 -17.55 3.45 -16.82
C PRO A 263 -16.34 2.89 -16.07
N SER A 264 -15.40 2.28 -16.80
CA SER A 264 -14.10 1.95 -16.24
C SER A 264 -13.23 3.20 -16.21
N LEU A 265 -12.21 3.17 -15.37
CA LEU A 265 -11.27 4.27 -15.20
C LEU A 265 -9.90 3.85 -15.70
N LYS A 266 -9.25 4.78 -16.39
CA LYS A 266 -7.81 4.74 -16.66
C LYS A 266 -7.14 5.80 -15.81
N GLN A 267 -6.09 5.41 -15.10
CA GLN A 267 -5.26 6.32 -14.34
C GLN A 267 -4.05 6.73 -15.17
N GLU A 268 -4.00 8.01 -15.52
CA GLU A 268 -2.85 8.64 -16.15
C GLU A 268 -1.87 9.11 -15.07
N PHE A 269 -0.59 9.04 -15.40
CA PHE A 269 0.50 9.57 -14.58
C PHE A 269 1.41 10.47 -15.42
N LEU A 270 1.89 11.54 -14.80
CA LEU A 270 2.77 12.53 -15.39
C LEU A 270 3.89 12.86 -14.40
N ALA A 271 5.12 12.90 -14.91
CA ALA A 271 6.27 13.50 -14.24
C ALA A 271 6.85 14.59 -15.15
N LEU A 272 7.09 15.77 -14.60
CA LEU A 272 7.64 16.90 -15.35
C LEU A 272 8.68 17.67 -14.52
N ASN A 273 9.63 18.29 -15.22
CA ASN A 273 10.52 19.29 -14.65
C ASN A 273 9.88 20.67 -14.82
N THR A 274 9.56 21.35 -13.72
CA THR A 274 8.85 22.64 -13.70
C THR A 274 9.71 23.79 -14.21
N ASP A 275 11.03 23.73 -14.05
CA ASP A 275 11.94 24.79 -14.48
C ASP A 275 12.10 24.82 -15.99
N SER A 276 12.20 23.63 -16.62
CA SER A 276 12.36 23.50 -18.07
C SER A 276 11.06 23.28 -18.82
N GLY A 277 9.95 23.00 -18.13
CA GLY A 277 8.67 22.57 -18.71
C GLY A 277 8.74 21.21 -19.44
N LYS A 278 9.79 20.42 -19.20
CA LYS A 278 10.02 19.16 -19.93
C LYS A 278 9.23 18.04 -19.27
N THR A 279 8.40 17.35 -20.05
CA THR A 279 7.80 16.07 -19.62
C THR A 279 8.89 15.00 -19.54
N LEU A 280 9.08 14.45 -18.35
CA LEU A 280 10.04 13.38 -18.08
C LEU A 280 9.40 12.01 -18.33
N PHE A 281 8.16 11.86 -17.91
CA PHE A 281 7.34 10.67 -18.13
C PHE A 281 5.88 11.05 -18.28
N ARG A 282 5.16 10.36 -19.17
CA ARG A 282 3.70 10.42 -19.26
C ARG A 282 3.17 9.08 -19.75
N GLY A 283 2.15 8.56 -19.09
CA GLY A 283 1.43 7.39 -19.56
C GLY A 283 0.48 6.82 -18.51
N PRO A 284 -0.33 5.81 -18.90
CA PRO A 284 -1.19 5.13 -17.97
C PRO A 284 -0.36 4.29 -16.99
N ILE A 285 -0.74 4.33 -15.71
CA ILE A 285 -0.21 3.41 -14.68
C ILE A 285 -1.23 2.33 -14.30
N LEU A 286 -2.50 2.56 -14.62
CA LEU A 286 -3.56 1.57 -14.41
C LEU A 286 -4.66 1.75 -15.46
N THR A 287 -5.11 0.66 -16.07
CA THR A 287 -6.26 0.67 -16.99
C THR A 287 -7.39 -0.22 -16.47
N GLY A 288 -8.62 0.05 -16.92
CA GLY A 288 -9.76 -0.82 -16.61
C GLY A 288 -10.17 -0.87 -15.13
N ALA A 289 -9.85 0.14 -14.32
CA ALA A 289 -10.22 0.19 -12.91
C ALA A 289 -11.73 0.42 -12.72
N ASP A 290 -12.32 -0.23 -11.72
CA ASP A 290 -13.76 -0.07 -11.40
C ASP A 290 -14.06 1.14 -10.48
N ALA A 291 -13.03 1.70 -9.85
CA ALA A 291 -13.09 2.85 -8.96
C ALA A 291 -11.74 3.59 -8.93
N PRO A 292 -11.72 4.89 -8.58
CA PRO A 292 -10.46 5.62 -8.41
C PRO A 292 -9.61 4.98 -7.30
N GLY A 293 -8.32 4.79 -7.58
CA GLY A 293 -7.33 4.44 -6.56
C GLY A 293 -6.81 5.70 -5.87
N MET A 294 -6.51 5.61 -4.58
CA MET A 294 -5.74 6.63 -3.85
C MET A 294 -4.28 6.18 -3.76
N ASP A 295 -3.36 7.12 -3.47
CA ASP A 295 -1.95 6.84 -3.20
C ASP A 295 -1.26 5.99 -4.29
N SER A 296 -1.58 6.28 -5.55
CA SER A 296 -1.12 5.50 -6.71
C SER A 296 0.38 5.59 -6.98
N PHE A 297 1.03 6.59 -6.38
CA PHE A 297 2.46 6.77 -6.36
C PHE A 297 2.86 7.49 -5.06
N PHE A 298 4.12 7.41 -4.70
CA PHE A 298 4.70 8.18 -3.59
C PHE A 298 6.21 8.31 -3.80
N ILE A 299 6.84 9.21 -3.06
CA ILE A 299 8.28 9.26 -2.94
C ILE A 299 8.68 8.62 -1.61
N LYS A 300 9.65 7.72 -1.65
CA LYS A 300 10.38 7.29 -0.45
C LYS A 300 11.85 7.65 -0.63
N ASP A 301 12.37 8.43 0.31
CA ASP A 301 13.75 8.96 0.26
C ASP A 301 14.02 9.73 -1.05
N HIS A 302 14.74 9.12 -1.99
CA HIS A 302 15.07 9.69 -3.31
C HIS A 302 14.46 8.90 -4.48
N GLN A 303 13.48 8.03 -4.22
CA GLN A 303 12.85 7.19 -5.24
C GLN A 303 11.36 7.52 -5.35
N LEU A 304 10.92 7.83 -6.57
CA LEU A 304 9.51 7.81 -6.93
C LEU A 304 9.10 6.36 -7.17
N ILE A 305 8.08 5.87 -6.47
CA ILE A 305 7.59 4.49 -6.54
C ILE A 305 6.10 4.48 -6.91
N TYR A 306 5.72 3.59 -7.81
CA TYR A 306 4.31 3.31 -8.15
C TYR A 306 4.10 1.87 -8.59
N ILE A 307 2.85 1.40 -8.52
CA ILE A 307 2.46 0.07 -9.02
C ILE A 307 1.80 0.23 -10.40
N HIS A 308 2.43 -0.35 -11.41
CA HIS A 308 1.96 -0.39 -12.79
C HIS A 308 1.07 -1.62 -13.03
N GLU A 309 -0.14 -1.39 -13.53
CA GLU A 309 -1.16 -2.40 -13.89
C GLU A 309 -1.41 -3.43 -12.78
N ARG A 310 -1.29 -2.99 -11.52
CA ARG A 310 -1.42 -3.80 -10.29
C ARG A 310 -0.43 -4.97 -10.19
N CYS A 311 0.53 -5.15 -11.09
CA CYS A 311 1.40 -6.33 -11.09
C CYS A 311 2.90 -6.03 -11.04
N ALA A 312 3.30 -4.79 -11.37
CA ALA A 312 4.69 -4.42 -11.39
C ALA A 312 4.97 -3.20 -10.50
N ILE A 313 6.04 -3.26 -9.70
CA ILE A 313 6.57 -2.11 -8.97
C ILE A 313 7.59 -1.42 -9.85
N HIS A 314 7.46 -0.11 -10.02
CA HIS A 314 8.39 0.73 -10.75
C HIS A 314 9.00 1.74 -9.79
N ALA A 315 10.32 1.90 -9.85
CA ALA A 315 11.02 2.93 -9.09
C ALA A 315 11.90 3.78 -10.01
N HIS A 316 11.86 5.09 -9.81
CA HIS A 316 12.68 6.06 -10.52
C HIS A 316 13.54 6.85 -9.53
N ASP A 317 14.83 6.97 -9.82
CA ASP A 317 15.73 7.83 -9.03
C ASP A 317 15.50 9.30 -9.39
N LEU A 318 15.12 10.09 -8.40
CA LEU A 318 14.88 11.53 -8.54
C LEU A 318 16.15 12.29 -8.95
N ASN A 319 17.34 11.79 -8.59
CA ASN A 319 18.60 12.43 -8.96
C ASN A 319 18.87 12.34 -10.47
N GLY A 320 18.36 11.30 -11.13
CA GLY A 320 18.43 11.14 -12.58
C GLY A 320 17.40 11.99 -13.35
N ALA A 321 16.46 12.63 -12.66
CA ALA A 321 15.41 13.45 -13.28
C ALA A 321 15.87 14.88 -13.60
N ALA A 322 16.85 15.38 -12.84
CA ALA A 322 17.34 16.76 -12.90
C ALA A 322 18.50 16.97 -13.90
N SER A 323 19.05 15.89 -14.48
CA SER A 323 20.12 15.92 -15.50
C SER A 323 19.59 16.04 -16.91
#